data_AF-A0A9E1MV17-F1
#
_entry.id   AF-A0A9E1MV17-F1
#
_cell.length_a   1.000
_cell.length_b   1.000
_cell.length_c   1.000
_cell.angle_alpha   90.00
_cell.angle_beta   90.00
_cell.angle_gamma   90.00
#
_symmetry.space_group_name_H-M   'P 1'
#
loop_
_entity.id
_entity.type
_entity.pdbx_description
1 polymer ?
#
loop_
_entity_poly.entity_id
_entity_poly.type
_entity_poly.pdbx_seq_one_letter_code
_entity_poly.pdbx_strand_id
1 'polypeptide(L)'
;QDLGYPWYLATLMAFFVYAGTAQFMIVGLLAAGVGLTEIAISTFLINSRHIFYGLSMLNSYGDWGLRKVYLAFGLTDETYSLVTTINPKDATKKEQQYFLITALNHSYWVISCTIGAVIGSSFSINTQGMEFTLTALFVVLVIEQWKKIKKLLPFMIAIFSSIIALYLFSEQMLLGSIALSVTLLIVNNLLRNRHE
;
A
#
# COMPACT_ATOMS: atom_id res chain seq x y z
N GLN A 1 2.20 -14.14 -17.49
CA GLN A 1 2.31 -13.06 -18.50
C GLN A 1 1.25 -13.27 -19.57
N ASP A 2 0.10 -13.73 -19.13
CA ASP A 2 -0.89 -14.41 -19.96
C ASP A 2 -1.79 -13.41 -20.69
N LEU A 3 -1.57 -12.12 -20.41
CA LEU A 3 -2.28 -10.97 -20.96
C LEU A 3 -1.60 -10.34 -22.18
N GLY A 4 -0.40 -10.79 -22.56
CA GLY A 4 0.33 -10.29 -23.73
C GLY A 4 0.85 -8.85 -23.61
N TYR A 5 0.84 -8.25 -22.41
CA TYR A 5 1.35 -6.89 -22.20
C TYR A 5 2.89 -6.83 -22.33
N PRO A 6 3.42 -5.74 -22.90
CA PRO A 6 4.85 -5.57 -23.08
C PRO A 6 5.56 -5.36 -21.74
N TRP A 7 6.80 -5.85 -21.64
CA TRP A 7 7.59 -5.83 -20.40
C TRP A 7 7.75 -4.42 -19.81
N TYR A 8 7.83 -3.38 -20.66
CA TYR A 8 7.98 -1.99 -20.22
C TYR A 8 6.78 -1.47 -19.43
N LEU A 9 5.59 -2.06 -19.61
CA LEU A 9 4.39 -1.65 -18.87
C LEU A 9 4.57 -1.93 -17.36
N ALA A 10 5.18 -3.06 -17.01
CA ALA A 10 5.51 -3.38 -15.62
C ALA A 10 6.52 -2.39 -15.04
N THR A 11 7.52 -1.96 -15.82
CA THR A 11 8.48 -0.92 -15.41
C THR A 11 7.82 0.44 -15.21
N LEU A 12 6.93 0.85 -16.12
CA LEU A 12 6.18 2.10 -15.99
C LEU A 12 5.24 2.07 -14.77
N MET A 13 4.53 0.96 -14.55
CA MET A 13 3.73 0.76 -13.35
C MET A 13 4.59 0.79 -12.09
N ALA A 14 5.79 0.20 -12.11
CA ALA A 14 6.74 0.25 -10.99
C ALA A 14 7.18 1.66 -10.63
N PHE A 15 7.33 2.53 -11.63
CA PHE A 15 7.78 3.90 -11.46
C PHE A 15 6.66 4.86 -11.03
N PHE A 16 5.47 4.75 -11.65
CA PHE A 16 4.36 5.67 -11.40
C PHE A 16 3.39 5.19 -10.32
N VAL A 17 3.21 3.88 -10.20
CA VAL A 17 2.30 3.25 -9.25
C VAL A 17 3.15 2.54 -8.20
N TYR A 18 3.79 3.31 -7.33
CA TYR A 18 4.66 2.79 -6.28
C TYR A 18 3.84 2.23 -5.09
N ALA A 19 3.13 1.13 -5.36
CA ALA A 19 2.35 0.39 -4.37
C ALA A 19 2.12 -1.05 -4.83
N GLY A 20 2.61 -2.03 -4.06
CA GLY A 20 2.53 -3.44 -4.45
C GLY A 20 1.11 -3.98 -4.55
N THR A 21 0.26 -3.68 -3.57
CA THR A 21 -1.16 -4.08 -3.59
C THR A 21 -1.90 -3.50 -4.81
N ALA A 22 -1.57 -2.25 -5.20
CA ALA A 22 -2.12 -1.62 -6.39
C ALA A 22 -1.70 -2.35 -7.66
N GLN A 23 -0.41 -2.65 -7.82
CA GLN A 23 0.12 -3.28 -9.03
C GLN A 23 -0.52 -4.65 -9.29
N PHE A 24 -0.61 -5.50 -8.27
CA PHE A 24 -1.26 -6.81 -8.41
C PHE A 24 -2.75 -6.70 -8.72
N MET A 25 -3.46 -5.78 -8.06
CA MET A 25 -4.87 -5.55 -8.35
C MET A 25 -5.08 -5.02 -9.78
N ILE A 26 -4.31 -4.02 -10.20
CA ILE A 26 -4.43 -3.44 -11.55
C ILE A 26 -4.25 -4.52 -12.61
N VAL A 27 -3.28 -5.42 -12.44
CA VAL A 27 -3.09 -6.55 -13.37
C VAL A 27 -4.32 -7.46 -13.41
N GLY A 28 -4.92 -7.78 -12.27
CA GLY A 28 -6.15 -8.58 -12.21
C GLY A 28 -7.36 -7.88 -12.83
N LEU A 29 -7.54 -6.58 -12.58
CA LEU A 29 -8.64 -5.80 -13.16
C LEU A 29 -8.48 -5.61 -14.68
N LEU A 30 -7.25 -5.38 -15.16
CA LEU A 30 -6.95 -5.35 -16.59
C LEU A 30 -7.22 -6.71 -17.24
N ALA A 31 -6.96 -7.82 -16.55
CA ALA A 31 -7.28 -9.16 -17.03
C ALA A 31 -8.78 -9.42 -17.14
N ALA A 32 -9.56 -8.88 -16.21
CA ALA A 32 -11.01 -8.95 -16.20
C ALA A 32 -11.68 -7.97 -17.20
N GLY A 33 -10.89 -7.18 -17.95
CA GLY A 33 -11.42 -6.21 -18.92
C GLY A 33 -12.09 -4.98 -18.29
N VAL A 34 -11.77 -4.69 -17.03
CA VAL A 34 -12.36 -3.57 -16.27
C VAL A 34 -11.87 -2.23 -16.83
N GLY A 35 -12.77 -1.23 -16.87
CA GLY A 35 -12.45 0.10 -17.39
C GLY A 35 -11.41 0.84 -16.54
N LEU A 36 -10.59 1.69 -17.18
CA LEU A 36 -9.52 2.45 -16.53
C LEU A 36 -10.00 3.33 -15.37
N THR A 37 -11.21 3.90 -15.47
CA THR A 37 -11.80 4.73 -14.41
C THR A 37 -12.05 3.92 -13.14
N GLU A 38 -12.58 2.70 -13.27
CA GLU A 38 -12.84 1.83 -12.14
C GLU A 38 -11.55 1.31 -11.51
N ILE A 39 -10.54 1.03 -12.34
CA ILE A 39 -9.18 0.72 -11.89
C ILE A 39 -8.59 1.89 -11.09
N ALA A 40 -8.74 3.12 -11.58
CA ALA A 40 -8.24 4.32 -10.91
C ALA A 40 -8.92 4.53 -9.55
N ILE A 41 -10.25 4.43 -9.51
CA ILE A 41 -11.05 4.57 -8.29
C ILE A 41 -10.69 3.48 -7.27
N SER A 42 -10.62 2.23 -7.69
CA SER A 42 -10.26 1.09 -6.83
C SER A 42 -8.84 1.25 -6.29
N THR A 43 -7.90 1.64 -7.15
CA THR A 43 -6.50 1.87 -6.78
C THR A 43 -6.40 2.99 -5.75
N PHE A 44 -7.08 4.11 -5.99
CA PHE A 44 -7.11 5.24 -5.07
C PHE A 44 -7.67 4.84 -3.70
N LEU A 45 -8.80 4.12 -3.68
CA LEU A 45 -9.50 3.76 -2.45
C LEU A 45 -8.67 2.81 -1.59
N ILE A 46 -8.03 1.80 -2.19
CA ILE A 46 -7.16 0.86 -1.47
C ILE A 46 -5.89 1.55 -0.94
N ASN A 47 -5.31 2.46 -1.73
CA ASN A 47 -4.08 3.16 -1.37
C ASN A 47 -4.32 4.42 -0.53
N SER A 48 -5.58 4.78 -0.27
CA SER A 48 -5.95 5.94 0.56
C SER A 48 -5.27 5.95 1.92
N ARG A 49 -4.91 4.78 2.46
CA ARG A 49 -4.13 4.65 3.70
C ARG A 49 -2.78 5.41 3.66
N HIS A 50 -2.15 5.52 2.48
CA HIS A 50 -0.89 6.26 2.32
C HIS A 50 -1.08 7.78 2.52
N ILE A 51 -2.31 8.31 2.36
CA ILE A 51 -2.62 9.72 2.66
C ILE A 51 -2.33 10.00 4.14
N PHE A 52 -2.71 9.09 5.05
CA PHE A 52 -2.45 9.26 6.47
C PHE A 52 -0.95 9.24 6.80
N TYR A 53 -0.14 8.48 6.05
CA TYR A 53 1.32 8.48 6.21
C TYR A 53 1.91 9.83 5.78
N GLY A 54 1.47 10.34 4.63
CA GLY A 54 1.86 11.67 4.15
C GLY A 54 1.50 12.77 5.15
N LEU A 55 0.27 12.73 5.70
CA LEU A 55 -0.19 13.68 6.72
C LEU A 55 0.59 13.56 8.03
N SER A 56 0.90 12.35 8.49
CA SER A 56 1.71 12.09 9.70
C SER A 56 3.12 12.68 9.55
N MET A 57 3.73 12.53 8.37
CA MET A 57 5.08 13.02 8.09
C MET A 57 5.14 14.49 7.69
N LEU A 58 4.00 15.14 7.44
CA LEU A 58 3.92 16.49 6.89
C LEU A 58 4.58 17.55 7.79
N ASN A 59 4.48 17.37 9.11
CA ASN A 59 5.15 18.17 10.14
C ASN A 59 6.60 17.75 10.38
N SER A 60 6.94 16.50 10.06
CA SER A 60 8.30 15.96 10.23
C SER A 60 9.22 16.35 9.07
N TYR A 61 8.63 16.62 7.90
CA TYR A 61 9.29 17.16 6.71
C TYR A 61 9.34 18.68 6.79
N GLY A 62 10.57 19.22 6.86
CA GLY A 62 10.82 20.65 6.77
C GLY A 62 10.51 21.23 5.39
N ASP A 63 10.96 22.45 5.16
CA ASP A 63 10.78 23.15 3.89
C ASP A 63 11.79 22.67 2.82
N TRP A 64 11.66 21.40 2.42
CA TRP A 64 12.59 20.70 1.52
C TRP A 64 12.20 20.81 0.03
N GLY A 65 11.32 21.75 -0.32
CA GLY A 65 10.87 21.99 -1.69
C GLY A 65 10.35 20.73 -2.41
N LEU A 66 10.83 20.47 -3.62
CA LEU A 66 10.40 19.33 -4.46
C LEU A 66 10.72 17.97 -3.84
N ARG A 67 11.74 17.87 -2.97
CA ARG A 67 12.05 16.61 -2.28
C ARG A 67 10.92 16.21 -1.34
N LYS A 68 10.22 17.15 -0.74
CA LYS A 68 9.05 16.87 0.11
C LYS A 68 7.94 16.18 -0.68
N VAL A 69 7.69 16.62 -1.92
CA VAL A 69 6.67 16.02 -2.80
C VAL A 69 7.08 14.60 -3.20
N TYR A 70 8.35 14.39 -3.57
CA TYR A 70 8.86 13.06 -3.88
C TYR A 70 8.81 12.11 -2.67
N LEU A 71 9.19 12.59 -1.49
CA LEU A 71 9.11 11.81 -0.25
C LEU A 71 7.67 11.44 0.07
N ALA A 72 6.71 12.36 -0.09
CA ALA A 72 5.29 12.07 0.10
C ALA A 72 4.77 11.02 -0.90
N PHE A 73 5.21 11.07 -2.15
CA PHE A 73 4.91 10.05 -3.17
C PHE A 73 5.52 8.69 -2.83
N GLY A 74 6.77 8.67 -2.36
CA GLY A 74 7.54 7.45 -2.05
C GLY A 74 7.18 6.77 -0.72
N LEU A 75 6.13 7.21 -0.02
CA LEU A 75 5.72 6.63 1.26
C LEU A 75 4.88 5.36 1.06
N THR A 76 5.56 4.22 1.01
CA THR A 76 4.94 2.90 1.20
C THR A 76 4.96 2.48 2.67
N ASP A 77 4.30 1.38 3.03
CA ASP A 77 4.33 0.81 4.39
C ASP A 77 5.78 0.59 4.87
N GLU A 78 6.64 0.06 3.99
CA GLU A 78 8.04 -0.27 4.27
C GLU A 78 8.88 1.00 4.44
N THR A 79 8.71 1.96 3.53
CA THR A 79 9.43 3.23 3.58
C THR A 79 9.00 4.05 4.80
N TYR A 80 7.70 4.09 5.12
CA TYR A 80 7.17 4.75 6.31
C TYR A 80 7.72 4.13 7.60
N SER A 81 7.74 2.79 7.69
CA SER A 81 8.30 2.08 8.84
C SER A 81 9.77 2.41 9.07
N LEU A 82 10.57 2.40 8.01
CA LEU A 82 12.00 2.76 8.09
C LEU A 82 12.19 4.21 8.50
N VAL A 83 11.56 5.15 7.78
CA VAL A 83 11.71 6.60 7.97
C VAL A 83 11.26 7.07 9.37
N THR A 84 10.28 6.40 9.97
CA THR A 84 9.82 6.71 11.34
C THR A 84 10.65 6.03 12.44
N THR A 85 11.45 5.01 12.12
CA THR A 85 12.31 4.31 13.08
C THR A 85 13.68 4.99 13.23
N ILE A 86 14.19 5.61 12.17
CA ILE A 86 15.42 6.41 12.25
C ILE A 86 15.19 7.71 13.02
N ASN A 87 16.14 8.06 13.88
CA ASN A 87 16.11 9.28 14.68
C ASN A 87 17.35 10.15 14.38
N PRO A 88 17.34 10.93 13.28
CA PRO A 88 18.49 11.74 12.88
C PRO A 88 18.74 12.87 13.88
N LYS A 89 19.99 13.00 14.33
CA LYS A 89 20.38 14.04 15.30
C LYS A 89 20.45 15.45 14.69
N ASP A 90 20.65 15.55 13.37
CA ASP A 90 20.79 16.82 12.64
C ASP A 90 19.72 16.96 11.55
N ALA A 91 19.11 18.15 11.43
CA ALA A 91 18.04 18.43 10.47
C ALA A 91 18.45 18.31 8.99
N THR A 92 19.68 18.73 8.65
CA THR A 92 20.24 18.58 7.29
C THR A 92 20.55 17.12 6.95
N LYS A 93 20.98 16.32 7.93
CA LYS A 93 21.17 14.87 7.72
C LYS A 93 19.84 14.14 7.60
N LYS A 94 18.79 14.61 8.30
CA LYS A 94 17.44 14.04 8.24
C LYS A 94 16.89 14.05 6.82
N GLU A 95 16.95 15.19 6.14
CA GLU A 95 16.46 15.32 4.75
C GLU A 95 17.16 14.33 3.82
N GLN A 96 18.50 14.32 3.85
CA GLN A 96 19.31 13.48 2.98
C GLN A 96 19.09 11.98 3.26
N GLN A 97 18.97 11.60 4.53
CA GLN A 97 18.70 10.21 4.93
C GLN A 97 17.33 9.74 4.45
N TYR A 98 16.30 10.57 4.65
CA TYR A 98 14.94 10.23 4.19
C TYR A 98 14.89 10.11 2.66
N PHE A 99 15.55 11.02 1.95
CA PHE A 99 15.66 10.96 0.50
C PHE A 99 16.38 9.69 0.03
N LEU A 100 17.53 9.38 0.61
CA LEU A 100 18.30 8.19 0.24
C LEU A 100 17.53 6.90 0.47
N ILE A 101 16.87 6.74 1.62
CA ILE A 101 16.07 5.54 1.92
C ILE A 101 14.91 5.40 0.92
N THR A 102 14.19 6.49 0.68
CA THR A 102 13.04 6.48 -0.25
C THR A 102 13.50 6.18 -1.68
N ALA A 103 14.59 6.80 -2.12
CA ALA A 103 15.15 6.59 -3.46
C ALA A 103 15.69 5.16 -3.64
N LEU A 104 16.38 4.62 -2.63
CA LEU A 104 16.84 3.23 -2.65
C LEU A 104 15.66 2.27 -2.73
N ASN A 105 14.66 2.41 -1.86
CA ASN A 105 13.48 1.55 -1.88
C ASN A 105 12.74 1.61 -3.22
N HIS A 106 12.54 2.82 -3.77
CA HIS A 106 11.87 2.99 -5.05
C HIS A 106 12.71 2.41 -6.21
N SER A 107 14.02 2.63 -6.24
CA SER A 107 14.90 2.04 -7.26
C SER A 107 14.93 0.51 -7.20
N TYR A 108 15.04 -0.08 -6.01
CA TYR A 108 14.98 -1.54 -5.83
C TYR A 108 13.67 -2.11 -6.35
N TRP A 109 12.55 -1.39 -6.12
CA TRP A 109 11.26 -1.78 -6.64
C TRP A 109 11.23 -1.79 -8.17
N VAL A 110 11.63 -0.68 -8.80
CA VAL A 110 11.65 -0.54 -10.26
C VAL A 110 12.57 -1.58 -10.90
N ILE A 111 13.78 -1.76 -10.35
CA ILE A 111 14.75 -2.74 -10.85
C ILE A 111 14.18 -4.16 -10.73
N SER A 112 13.63 -4.52 -9.57
CA SER A 112 13.09 -5.87 -9.35
C SER A 112 11.89 -6.16 -10.25
N CYS A 113 10.95 -5.22 -10.42
CA CYS A 113 9.82 -5.35 -11.34
C CYS A 113 10.28 -5.47 -12.80
N THR A 114 11.29 -4.68 -13.19
CA THR A 114 11.84 -4.71 -14.55
C THR A 114 12.52 -6.04 -14.83
N ILE A 115 13.37 -6.51 -13.92
CA ILE A 115 14.03 -7.82 -14.02
C ILE A 115 12.97 -8.94 -14.09
N GLY A 116 11.97 -8.90 -13.21
CA GLY A 116 10.87 -9.87 -13.21
C GLY A 116 10.09 -9.88 -14.52
N ALA A 117 9.79 -8.70 -15.09
CA ALA A 117 9.08 -8.56 -16.36
C ALA A 117 9.91 -9.05 -17.56
N VAL A 118 11.21 -8.73 -17.59
CA VAL A 118 12.12 -9.19 -18.65
C VAL A 118 12.30 -10.70 -18.60
N ILE A 119 12.55 -11.25 -17.42
CA ILE A 119 12.70 -12.70 -17.22
C ILE A 119 11.39 -13.41 -17.59
N GLY A 120 10.24 -12.91 -17.12
CA GLY A 120 8.94 -13.43 -17.50
C GLY A 120 8.75 -13.43 -19.02
N SER A 121 9.14 -12.35 -19.70
CA SER A 121 9.00 -12.23 -21.16
C SER A 121 9.88 -13.16 -21.97
N SER A 122 10.99 -13.60 -21.40
CA SER A 122 11.98 -14.43 -22.09
C SER A 122 11.81 -15.91 -21.78
N PHE A 123 11.17 -16.26 -20.65
CA PHE A 123 11.03 -17.63 -20.17
C PHE A 123 9.59 -17.91 -19.70
N SER A 124 9.01 -19.01 -20.16
CA SER A 124 7.74 -19.52 -19.62
C SER A 124 7.96 -20.10 -18.23
N ILE A 125 7.94 -19.24 -17.21
CA ILE A 125 8.00 -19.64 -15.80
C ILE A 125 6.61 -20.10 -15.37
N ASN A 126 6.53 -21.24 -14.70
CA ASN A 126 5.29 -21.65 -14.03
C ASN A 126 4.99 -20.65 -12.90
N THR A 127 4.01 -19.78 -13.12
CA THR A 127 3.57 -18.75 -12.16
C THR A 127 2.58 -19.29 -11.13
N GLN A 128 2.25 -20.59 -11.18
CA GLN A 128 1.36 -21.24 -10.22
C GLN A 128 1.93 -21.08 -8.79
N GLY A 129 1.13 -20.48 -7.91
CA GLY A 129 1.52 -20.17 -6.54
C GLY A 129 1.98 -18.72 -6.31
N MET A 130 2.30 -17.94 -7.35
CA MET A 130 2.55 -16.50 -7.16
C MET A 130 1.28 -15.74 -6.73
N GLU A 131 0.10 -16.27 -7.02
CA GLU A 131 -1.19 -15.73 -6.54
C GLU A 131 -1.26 -15.70 -4.99
N PHE A 132 -0.52 -16.59 -4.32
CA PHE A 132 -0.43 -16.62 -2.86
C PHE A 132 0.40 -15.45 -2.29
N THR A 133 1.26 -14.81 -3.10
CA THR A 133 2.15 -13.74 -2.62
C THR A 133 1.37 -12.58 -2.03
N LEU A 134 0.24 -12.19 -2.62
CA LEU A 134 -0.60 -11.11 -2.09
C LEU A 134 -1.23 -11.50 -0.75
N THR A 135 -1.74 -12.73 -0.64
CA THR A 135 -2.28 -13.27 0.61
C THR A 135 -1.22 -13.30 1.70
N ALA A 136 -0.01 -13.78 1.38
CA ALA A 136 1.11 -13.81 2.31
C ALA A 136 1.51 -12.41 2.79
N LEU A 137 1.54 -11.42 1.89
CA LEU A 137 1.82 -10.02 2.25
C LEU A 137 0.81 -9.49 3.27
N PHE A 138 -0.49 -9.66 3.03
CA PHE A 138 -1.52 -9.21 3.96
C PHE A 138 -1.45 -9.93 5.31
N VAL A 139 -1.18 -11.24 5.31
CA VAL A 139 -0.99 -12.00 6.55
C VAL A 139 0.17 -11.44 7.37
N VAL A 140 1.32 -11.18 6.73
CA VAL A 140 2.49 -10.58 7.40
C VAL A 140 2.16 -9.18 7.95
N LEU A 141 1.47 -8.34 7.17
CA LEU A 141 1.04 -7.01 7.64
C LEU A 141 0.12 -7.10 8.86
N VAL A 142 -0.84 -8.04 8.87
CA VAL A 142 -1.72 -8.28 10.02
C VAL A 142 -0.91 -8.72 11.25
N ILE A 143 0.06 -9.63 11.08
CA ILE A 143 0.94 -10.08 12.16
C ILE A 143 1.76 -8.93 12.74
N GLU A 144 2.38 -8.10 11.89
CA GLU A 144 3.17 -6.95 12.32
C GLU A 144 2.31 -5.91 13.07
N GLN A 145 1.10 -5.65 12.58
CA GLN A 145 0.16 -4.77 13.25
C GLN A 145 -0.29 -5.33 14.61
N TRP A 146 -0.48 -6.65 14.71
CA TRP A 146 -0.83 -7.31 15.97
C TRP A 146 0.28 -7.13 17.01
N LYS A 147 1.53 -7.38 16.61
CA LYS A 147 2.71 -7.19 17.47
C LYS A 147 2.86 -5.74 17.96
N LYS A 148 2.54 -4.76 17.11
CA LYS A 148 2.69 -3.33 17.41
C LYS A 148 1.58 -2.78 18.31
N ILE A 149 0.31 -3.00 17.97
CA ILE A 149 -0.84 -2.39 18.66
C ILE A 149 -1.18 -3.14 19.95
N LYS A 150 -1.06 -4.48 19.93
CA LYS A 150 -1.40 -5.39 21.05
C LYS A 150 -2.81 -5.18 21.64
N LYS A 151 -3.77 -4.67 20.84
CA LYS A 151 -5.18 -4.52 21.22
C LYS A 151 -6.04 -5.37 20.28
N LEU A 152 -6.97 -6.13 20.86
CA LEU A 152 -7.85 -7.03 20.12
C LEU A 152 -8.94 -6.29 19.33
N LEU A 153 -9.41 -5.15 19.84
CA LEU A 153 -10.59 -4.44 19.33
C LEU A 153 -10.51 -4.08 17.83
N PRO A 154 -9.42 -3.49 17.30
CA PRO A 154 -9.35 -3.16 15.86
C PRO A 154 -9.40 -4.39 14.95
N PHE A 155 -8.85 -5.52 15.40
CA PHE A 155 -8.86 -6.78 14.63
C PHE A 155 -10.26 -7.40 14.62
N MET A 156 -10.99 -7.35 15.74
CA MET A 156 -12.38 -7.80 15.77
C MET A 156 -13.28 -6.97 14.86
N ILE A 157 -13.11 -5.64 14.87
CA ILE A 157 -13.85 -4.74 13.98
C ILE A 157 -13.56 -5.09 12.51
N ALA A 158 -12.28 -5.35 12.17
CA ALA A 158 -11.89 -5.72 10.81
C ALA A 158 -12.44 -7.08 10.35
N ILE A 159 -12.48 -8.08 11.23
CA ILE A 159 -13.07 -9.39 10.92
C ILE A 159 -14.57 -9.26 10.70
N PHE A 160 -15.26 -8.59 11.63
CA PHE A 160 -16.71 -8.41 11.56
C PHE A 160 -17.13 -7.60 10.33
N SER A 161 -16.39 -6.53 10.03
CA SER A 161 -16.65 -5.71 8.85
C SER A 161 -16.42 -6.45 7.54
N SER A 162 -15.40 -7.30 7.47
CA SER A 162 -15.13 -8.15 6.32
C SER A 162 -16.26 -9.15 6.08
N ILE A 163 -16.75 -9.82 7.13
CA ILE A 163 -17.87 -10.77 7.02
C ILE A 163 -19.15 -10.07 6.54
N ILE A 164 -19.48 -8.91 7.11
CA ILE A 164 -20.66 -8.13 6.70
C ILE A 164 -20.52 -7.68 5.25
N ALA A 165 -19.35 -7.14 4.87
CA ALA A 165 -19.12 -6.66 3.52
C ALA A 165 -19.15 -7.80 2.49
N LEU A 166 -18.70 -9.00 2.85
CA LEU A 166 -18.77 -10.17 1.99
C LEU A 166 -20.23 -10.56 1.68
N TYR A 167 -21.11 -10.46 2.66
CA TYR A 167 -22.53 -10.79 2.48
C TYR A 167 -23.32 -9.70 1.76
N LEU A 168 -23.06 -8.42 2.06
CA LEU A 168 -23.82 -7.29 1.52
C LEU A 168 -23.26 -6.76 0.18
N PHE A 169 -21.96 -6.84 -0.02
CA PHE A 169 -21.23 -6.22 -1.13
C PHE A 169 -20.19 -7.19 -1.69
N SER A 170 -20.57 -8.40 -2.09
CA SER A 170 -19.62 -9.44 -2.50
C SER A 170 -18.62 -8.98 -3.58
N GLU A 171 -19.08 -8.18 -4.56
CA GLU A 171 -18.22 -7.64 -5.62
C GLU A 171 -17.34 -6.47 -5.17
N GLN A 172 -17.77 -5.71 -4.16
CA GLN A 172 -17.07 -4.53 -3.64
C GLN A 172 -16.59 -4.73 -2.20
N MET A 173 -16.34 -5.99 -1.82
CA MET A 173 -16.13 -6.42 -0.43
C MET A 173 -15.00 -5.63 0.24
N LEU A 174 -13.91 -5.40 -0.48
CA LEU A 174 -12.76 -4.66 0.05
C LEU A 174 -13.13 -3.22 0.41
N LEU A 175 -13.88 -2.55 -0.46
CA LEU A 175 -14.35 -1.19 -0.25
C LEU A 175 -15.37 -1.10 0.89
N GLY A 176 -16.35 -2.01 0.89
CA GLY A 176 -17.36 -2.11 1.94
C GLY A 176 -16.74 -2.36 3.32
N SER A 177 -15.77 -3.28 3.40
CA SER A 177 -15.11 -3.62 4.67
C SER A 177 -14.25 -2.48 5.21
N ILE A 178 -13.53 -1.74 4.36
CA ILE A 178 -12.75 -0.56 4.77
C ILE A 178 -13.69 0.52 5.30
N ALA A 179 -14.73 0.88 4.54
CA ALA A 179 -15.69 1.92 4.92
C ALA A 179 -16.36 1.62 6.27
N LEU A 180 -16.80 0.37 6.44
CA LEU A 180 -17.44 -0.07 7.68
C LEU A 180 -16.46 -0.11 8.86
N SER A 181 -15.23 -0.60 8.66
CA SER A 181 -14.19 -0.62 9.70
C SER A 181 -13.85 0.78 10.19
N VAL A 182 -13.63 1.73 9.26
CA VAL A 182 -13.31 3.12 9.59
C VAL A 182 -14.46 3.77 10.35
N THR A 183 -15.69 3.59 9.88
CA THR A 183 -16.88 4.15 10.53
C THR A 183 -17.02 3.64 11.97
N LEU A 184 -16.90 2.32 12.18
CA LEU A 184 -16.97 1.71 13.50
C LEU A 184 -15.85 2.20 14.43
N LEU A 185 -14.62 2.34 13.93
CA LEU A 185 -13.49 2.86 14.70
C LEU A 185 -13.69 4.32 15.12
N ILE A 186 -14.20 5.18 14.22
CA ILE A 186 -14.50 6.58 14.52
C ILE A 186 -15.60 6.68 15.59
N VAL A 187 -16.71 5.95 15.40
CA VAL A 187 -17.81 5.92 16.38
C VAL A 187 -17.32 5.45 17.74
N ASN A 188 -16.53 4.38 17.79
CA ASN A 188 -15.96 3.89 19.04
C ASN A 188 -15.04 4.93 19.71
N ASN A 189 -14.23 5.64 18.95
CA ASN A 189 -13.36 6.70 19.49
C ASN A 189 -14.16 7.89 20.05
N LEU A 190 -15.23 8.30 19.35
CA LEU A 190 -16.12 9.37 19.79
C LEU A 190 -16.90 9.00 21.06
N LEU A 191 -17.39 7.76 21.16
CA LEU A 191 -18.08 7.27 22.35
C LEU A 191 -17.14 7.19 23.55
N ARG A 192 -15.89 6.74 23.34
CA ARG A 192 -14.90 6.69 24.40
C ARG A 192 -14.50 8.08 24.91
N ASN A 193 -14.29 9.05 24.02
CA ASN A 193 -14.01 10.44 24.39
C ASN A 193 -15.19 11.17 25.06
N ARG A 194 -16.40 10.61 25.05
CA ARG A 194 -17.55 11.14 25.81
C ARG A 194 -17.64 10.59 27.22
N HIS A 195 -16.90 9.52 27.53
CA HIS A 195 -16.89 8.87 28.84
C HIS A 195 -15.60 9.17 29.65
N GLU A 196 -14.62 9.84 29.05
CA GLU A 196 -13.46 10.47 29.71
C GLU A 196 -13.73 11.97 29.91
#